data_AF-A0AA43G468-F1
#
_entry.id   AF-A0AA43G468-F1
#
_cell.length_a   1.000
_cell.length_b   1.000
_cell.length_c   1.000
_cell.angle_alpha   90.00
_cell.angle_beta   90.00
_cell.angle_gamma   90.00
#
_symmetry.space_group_name_H-M   'P 1'
#
loop_
_entity.id
_entity.type
_entity.pdbx_description
1 polymer ?
#
loop_
_entity_poly.entity_id
_entity_poly.type
_entity_poly.pdbx_seq_one_letter_code
_entity_poly.pdbx_strand_id
1 'polypeptide(L)'
;MTMPSFESTFRHSLVFLCFFIALPTQSYTEQELKAFAKLEQKMTQQPEAAKAGATDDIQNKAQAYREEALTLSRNVQDLVKEETLSPLLERQKPTRHPDQAPKGVMVFVSLTMPKTALKQLLMQSEHLGVPLVIRGVLPEGFPATVKRIEALIRSPNK
;
A
#
# COMPACT_ATOMS: atom_id res chain seq x y z
N MET A 1 -4.92 -61.72 30.86
CA MET A 1 -3.62 -61.35 30.26
C MET A 1 -3.88 -60.18 29.34
N THR A 2 -3.27 -59.04 29.65
CA THR A 2 -3.59 -57.69 29.16
C THR A 2 -2.57 -57.19 28.14
N MET A 3 -3.03 -56.23 27.32
CA MET A 3 -2.30 -55.24 26.49
C MET A 3 -2.02 -55.62 25.01
N PRO A 4 -1.75 -54.64 24.09
CA PRO A 4 -1.85 -53.17 24.24
C PRO A 4 -2.53 -52.38 23.08
N SER A 5 -3.05 -51.23 23.49
CA SER A 5 -3.12 -49.91 22.82
C SER A 5 -2.54 -49.72 21.40
N PHE A 6 -3.43 -49.49 20.42
CA PHE A 6 -3.12 -49.08 19.04
C PHE A 6 -3.13 -47.54 18.83
N GLU A 7 -3.53 -46.74 19.81
CA GLU A 7 -3.72 -45.28 19.63
C GLU A 7 -2.46 -44.41 19.83
N SER A 8 -1.40 -44.94 20.46
CA SER A 8 -0.21 -44.14 20.81
C SER A 8 0.70 -43.83 19.62
N THR A 9 0.80 -44.73 18.65
CA THR A 9 1.70 -44.61 17.49
C THR A 9 1.25 -43.52 16.51
N PHE A 10 -0.06 -43.28 16.39
CA PHE A 10 -0.58 -42.25 15.48
C PHE A 10 -0.30 -40.82 15.97
N ARG A 11 -0.31 -40.60 17.31
CA ARG A 11 0.03 -39.30 17.91
C ARG A 11 1.51 -38.92 17.75
N HIS A 12 2.42 -39.90 17.75
CA HIS A 12 3.85 -39.63 17.58
C HIS A 12 4.23 -39.33 16.12
N SER A 13 3.51 -39.91 15.16
CA SER A 13 3.71 -39.64 13.73
C SER A 13 3.28 -38.22 13.32
N LEU A 14 2.20 -37.70 13.92
CA LEU A 14 1.72 -36.34 13.65
C LEU A 14 2.69 -35.25 14.14
N VAL A 15 3.35 -35.46 15.29
CA VAL A 15 4.32 -34.49 15.85
C VAL A 15 5.61 -34.44 15.02
N PHE A 16 6.01 -35.56 14.41
CA PHE A 16 7.19 -35.61 13.54
C PHE A 16 6.97 -34.87 12.20
N LEU A 17 5.72 -34.79 11.72
CA LEU A 17 5.37 -34.10 10.49
C LEU A 17 5.43 -32.56 10.63
N CYS A 18 5.16 -32.02 11.82
CA CYS A 18 5.17 -30.57 12.06
C CYS A 18 6.57 -29.93 12.05
N PHE A 19 7.64 -30.70 12.21
CA PHE A 19 9.02 -30.18 12.19
C PHE A 19 9.51 -29.78 10.79
N PHE A 20 8.83 -30.23 9.72
CA PHE A 20 9.25 -29.99 8.33
C PHE A 20 8.69 -28.72 7.69
N ILE A 21 7.88 -27.92 8.40
CA ILE A 21 7.25 -26.70 7.86
C ILE A 21 7.93 -25.42 8.40
N ALA A 22 9.25 -25.46 8.63
CA ALA A 22 10.03 -24.24 8.88
C ALA A 22 10.22 -23.49 7.56
N LEU A 23 9.32 -22.54 7.28
CA LEU A 23 9.49 -21.56 6.21
C LEU A 23 10.75 -20.73 6.51
N PRO A 24 11.76 -20.67 5.60
CA PRO A 24 12.89 -19.79 5.80
C PRO A 24 12.38 -18.35 5.71
N THR A 25 12.34 -17.65 6.85
CA THR A 25 12.32 -16.19 6.86
C THR A 25 13.55 -15.72 6.09
N GLN A 26 13.36 -14.97 5.02
CA GLN A 26 14.46 -14.43 4.21
C GLN A 26 15.27 -13.43 5.04
N SER A 27 16.22 -13.96 5.82
CA SER A 27 17.29 -13.20 6.41
C SER A 27 18.30 -12.88 5.31
N TYR A 28 18.72 -11.64 5.26
CA TYR A 28 19.74 -11.17 4.34
C TYR A 28 21.00 -12.04 4.43
N THR A 29 21.54 -12.46 3.30
CA THR A 29 22.71 -13.36 3.32
C THR A 29 24.00 -12.56 3.53
N GLU A 30 25.01 -13.19 4.15
CA GLU A 30 26.36 -12.63 4.30
C GLU A 30 26.97 -12.15 2.98
N GLN A 31 26.62 -12.82 1.88
CA GLN A 31 27.09 -12.49 0.55
C GLN A 31 26.48 -11.18 0.05
N GLU A 32 25.19 -10.95 0.31
CA GLU A 32 24.53 -9.71 -0.06
C GLU A 32 25.06 -8.55 0.81
N LEU A 33 25.27 -8.75 2.12
CA LEU A 33 25.87 -7.72 3.01
C LEU A 33 27.24 -7.26 2.49
N LYS A 34 28.07 -8.20 2.06
CA LYS A 34 29.38 -7.91 1.47
C LYS A 34 29.29 -7.20 0.11
N ALA A 35 28.29 -7.56 -0.70
CA ALA A 35 28.04 -6.87 -1.96
C ALA A 35 27.65 -5.40 -1.71
N PHE A 36 26.83 -5.14 -0.69
CA PHE A 36 26.47 -3.78 -0.27
C PHE A 36 27.66 -2.99 0.26
N ALA A 37 28.43 -3.55 1.19
CA ALA A 37 29.62 -2.89 1.72
C ALA A 37 30.63 -2.52 0.61
N LYS A 38 30.81 -3.39 -0.39
CA LYS A 38 31.67 -3.13 -1.54
C LYS A 38 31.13 -2.02 -2.44
N LEU A 39 29.81 -1.91 -2.56
CA LEU A 39 29.13 -0.87 -3.33
C LEU A 39 29.27 0.49 -2.62
N GLU A 40 29.03 0.55 -1.32
CA GLU A 40 29.24 1.75 -0.50
C GLU A 40 30.69 2.24 -0.54
N GLN A 41 31.65 1.32 -0.40
CA GLN A 41 33.08 1.63 -0.51
C GLN A 41 33.44 2.17 -1.91
N LYS A 42 32.81 1.64 -2.97
CA LYS A 42 33.03 2.12 -4.33
C LYS A 42 32.46 3.53 -4.56
N MET A 43 31.32 3.85 -3.94
CA MET A 43 30.71 5.19 -4.03
C MET A 43 31.53 6.23 -3.25
N THR A 44 32.12 5.86 -2.11
CA THR A 44 32.98 6.76 -1.32
C THR A 44 34.37 7.00 -1.93
N GLN A 45 34.84 6.08 -2.77
CA GLN A 45 36.12 6.22 -3.48
C GLN A 45 36.02 6.93 -4.83
N GLN A 46 34.80 7.23 -5.29
CA GLN A 46 34.63 8.03 -6.49
C GLN A 46 34.97 9.49 -6.14
N PRO A 47 36.03 10.09 -6.72
CA PRO A 47 36.30 11.50 -6.50
C PRO A 47 35.09 12.26 -7.05
N GLU A 48 34.38 12.93 -6.14
CA GLU A 48 33.38 13.92 -6.46
C GLU A 48 34.12 15.00 -7.26
N ALA A 49 34.07 14.88 -8.59
CA ALA A 49 34.52 15.92 -9.50
C ALA A 49 33.55 17.08 -9.30
N ALA A 50 33.82 17.86 -8.25
CA ALA A 50 33.16 19.09 -7.91
C ALA A 50 33.32 20.05 -9.09
N LYS A 51 32.40 19.96 -10.05
CA LYS A 51 32.11 21.07 -10.95
C LYS A 51 31.46 22.14 -10.08
N ALA A 52 32.27 22.97 -9.43
CA ALA A 52 31.81 24.10 -8.62
C ALA A 52 30.90 25.07 -9.43
N GLY A 53 30.94 25.04 -10.77
CA GLY A 53 30.03 25.78 -11.65
C GLY A 53 28.74 25.03 -12.05
N ALA A 54 28.56 23.75 -11.72
CA ALA A 54 27.34 23.01 -12.00
C ALA A 54 26.29 23.14 -10.87
N THR A 55 26.72 23.55 -9.67
CA THR A 55 25.84 23.73 -8.52
C THR A 55 24.85 24.87 -8.74
N ASP A 56 25.31 25.99 -9.32
CA ASP A 56 24.47 27.16 -9.59
C ASP A 56 23.41 26.85 -10.66
N ASP A 57 23.78 26.11 -11.71
CA ASP A 57 22.83 25.65 -12.73
C ASP A 57 21.80 24.67 -12.15
N ILE A 58 22.22 23.75 -11.28
CA ILE A 58 21.31 22.83 -10.59
C ILE A 58 20.38 23.60 -9.65
N GLN A 59 20.89 24.61 -8.95
CA GLN A 59 20.13 25.38 -7.97
C GLN A 59 19.13 26.33 -8.65
N ASN A 60 19.52 27.01 -9.72
CA ASN A 60 18.63 27.81 -10.55
C ASN A 60 17.52 26.95 -11.16
N LYS A 61 17.87 25.75 -11.65
CA LYS A 61 16.88 24.81 -12.20
C LYS A 61 15.94 24.29 -11.12
N ALA A 62 16.44 23.99 -9.91
CA ALA A 62 15.64 23.60 -8.77
C ALA A 62 14.67 24.72 -8.31
N GLN A 63 15.11 25.97 -8.35
CA GLN A 63 14.26 27.13 -8.07
C GLN A 63 13.16 27.29 -9.11
N ALA A 64 13.48 27.18 -10.40
CA ALA A 64 12.48 27.22 -11.48
C ALA A 64 11.41 26.13 -11.31
N TYR A 65 11.81 24.89 -11.00
CA TYR A 65 10.85 23.81 -10.72
C TYR A 65 10.01 24.06 -9.48
N ARG A 66 10.60 24.68 -8.44
CA ARG A 66 9.86 25.05 -7.22
C ARG A 66 8.79 26.09 -7.53
N GLU A 67 9.13 27.12 -8.31
CA GLU A 67 8.18 28.16 -8.71
C GLU A 67 7.07 27.60 -9.60
N GLU A 68 7.40 26.74 -10.56
CA GLU A 68 6.43 26.03 -11.38
C GLU A 68 5.50 25.15 -10.53
N ALA A 69 6.04 24.37 -9.60
CA ALA A 69 5.23 23.55 -8.69
C ALA A 69 4.30 24.39 -7.80
N LEU A 70 4.78 25.55 -7.33
CA LEU A 70 3.98 26.47 -6.51
C LEU A 70 2.85 27.13 -7.33
N THR A 71 3.13 27.52 -8.57
CA THR A 71 2.11 28.10 -9.45
C THR A 71 1.06 27.06 -9.85
N LEU A 72 1.47 25.85 -10.19
CA LEU A 72 0.55 24.73 -10.44
C LEU A 72 -0.30 24.42 -9.19
N SER A 73 0.31 24.38 -8.01
CA SER A 73 -0.41 24.12 -6.76
C SER A 73 -1.47 25.19 -6.47
N ARG A 74 -1.17 26.48 -6.71
CA ARG A 74 -2.14 27.57 -6.57
C ARG A 74 -3.29 27.43 -7.56
N ASN A 75 -3.00 27.17 -8.83
CA ASN A 75 -4.02 26.94 -9.86
C ASN A 75 -4.93 25.76 -9.50
N VAL A 76 -4.36 24.65 -9.02
CA VAL A 76 -5.15 23.51 -8.55
C VAL A 76 -5.98 23.88 -7.33
N GLN A 77 -5.42 24.64 -6.38
CA GLN A 77 -6.15 25.07 -5.19
C GLN A 77 -7.34 25.98 -5.53
N ASP A 78 -7.22 26.84 -6.55
CA ASP A 78 -8.32 27.67 -7.05
C ASP A 78 -9.43 26.86 -7.73
N LEU A 79 -9.07 25.74 -8.36
CA LEU A 79 -10.02 24.77 -8.94
C LEU A 79 -10.69 23.91 -7.84
N VAL A 80 -9.96 23.62 -6.77
CA VAL A 80 -10.40 22.88 -5.59
C VAL A 80 -11.01 23.83 -4.55
N LYS A 81 -11.79 24.82 -5.00
CA LYS A 81 -12.65 25.56 -4.08
C LYS A 81 -13.60 24.59 -3.40
N GLU A 82 -13.73 24.72 -2.08
CA GLU A 82 -14.59 23.85 -1.27
C GLU A 82 -16.00 23.72 -1.84
N GLU A 83 -16.55 24.72 -2.53
CA GLU A 83 -17.87 24.64 -3.17
C GLU A 83 -18.01 23.51 -4.19
N THR A 84 -16.97 23.17 -4.96
CA THR A 84 -17.01 22.08 -5.94
C THR A 84 -16.93 20.71 -5.28
N LEU A 85 -16.25 20.64 -4.12
CA LEU A 85 -16.12 19.40 -3.33
C LEU A 85 -17.22 19.26 -2.27
N SER A 86 -17.92 20.34 -1.90
CA SER A 86 -18.94 20.36 -0.85
C SER A 86 -20.07 19.35 -1.08
N PRO A 87 -20.62 19.19 -2.30
CA PRO A 87 -21.65 18.17 -2.53
C PRO A 87 -21.08 16.74 -2.56
N LEU A 88 -19.78 16.55 -2.81
CA LEU A 88 -19.12 15.22 -2.78
C LEU A 88 -18.58 14.86 -1.39
N LEU A 89 -18.31 15.86 -0.56
CA LEU A 89 -17.85 15.77 0.82
C LEU A 89 -18.97 16.12 1.80
N GLU A 90 -20.24 16.04 1.37
CA GLU A 90 -21.40 16.28 2.21
C GLU A 90 -21.36 15.29 3.38
N ARG A 91 -20.69 15.76 4.44
CA ARG A 91 -20.39 15.01 5.64
C ARG A 91 -21.76 14.69 6.22
N GLN A 92 -22.15 13.41 6.20
CA GLN A 92 -23.47 12.96 6.63
C GLN A 92 -23.86 13.71 7.91
N LYS A 93 -24.87 14.57 7.79
CA LYS A 93 -25.32 15.41 8.90
C LYS A 93 -25.77 14.46 10.00
N PRO A 94 -25.24 14.56 11.24
CA PRO A 94 -25.63 13.67 12.33
C PRO A 94 -27.15 13.66 12.47
N THR A 95 -27.78 12.54 12.15
CA THR A 95 -29.25 12.44 12.04
C THR A 95 -29.96 12.50 13.40
N ARG A 96 -29.22 12.50 14.51
CA ARG A 96 -29.79 12.50 15.88
C ARG A 96 -29.13 13.43 16.90
N HIS A 97 -27.86 13.82 16.76
CA HIS A 97 -27.17 14.66 17.75
C HIS A 97 -26.22 15.67 17.11
N PRO A 98 -26.50 16.99 17.20
CA PRO A 98 -25.69 18.04 16.56
C PRO A 98 -24.27 18.17 17.13
N ASP A 99 -24.05 17.72 18.37
CA ASP A 99 -22.75 17.82 19.07
C ASP A 99 -21.92 16.53 19.02
N GLN A 100 -22.43 15.46 18.41
CA GLN A 100 -21.66 14.23 18.22
C GLN A 100 -20.86 14.31 16.94
N ALA A 101 -19.52 14.18 17.06
CA ALA A 101 -18.66 13.99 15.91
C ALA A 101 -19.22 12.82 15.06
N PRO A 102 -19.45 13.01 13.76
CA PRO A 102 -20.00 11.96 12.91
C PRO A 102 -19.11 10.73 13.00
N LYS A 103 -19.65 9.63 13.56
CA LYS A 103 -18.96 8.35 13.67
C LYS A 103 -18.96 7.68 12.29
N GLY A 104 -18.12 8.18 11.39
CA GLY A 104 -17.89 7.56 10.08
C GLY A 104 -16.97 6.35 10.24
N VAL A 105 -17.37 5.22 9.67
CA VAL A 105 -16.48 4.07 9.49
C VAL A 105 -15.80 4.22 8.13
N MET A 106 -14.48 4.07 8.08
CA MET A 106 -13.70 4.01 6.83
C MET A 106 -12.98 2.66 6.78
N VAL A 107 -13.07 1.98 5.65
CA VAL A 107 -12.51 0.63 5.49
C VAL A 107 -11.31 0.67 4.54
N PHE A 108 -10.17 0.18 5.02
CA PHE A 108 -8.96 0.03 4.21
C PHE A 108 -8.90 -1.36 3.59
N VAL A 109 -8.68 -1.42 2.28
CA VAL A 109 -8.62 -2.67 1.52
C VAL A 109 -7.35 -2.74 0.68
N SER A 110 -6.92 -3.97 0.35
CA SER A 110 -5.77 -4.24 -0.51
C SER A 110 -6.22 -4.96 -1.78
N LEU A 111 -5.60 -4.64 -2.91
CA LEU A 111 -5.82 -5.35 -4.17
C LEU A 111 -5.32 -6.80 -4.16
N THR A 112 -4.50 -7.17 -3.18
CA THR A 112 -4.01 -8.54 -2.98
C THR A 112 -5.05 -9.46 -2.35
N MET A 113 -6.17 -8.93 -1.84
CA MET A 113 -7.26 -9.76 -1.32
C MET A 113 -7.91 -10.61 -2.42
N PRO A 114 -8.56 -11.73 -2.05
CA PRO A 114 -9.33 -12.52 -3.00
C PRO A 114 -10.36 -11.69 -3.76
N LYS A 115 -10.49 -11.93 -5.07
CA LYS A 115 -11.39 -11.16 -5.96
C LYS A 115 -12.84 -11.16 -5.48
N THR A 116 -13.31 -12.29 -4.93
CA THR A 116 -14.66 -12.44 -4.38
C THR A 116 -14.88 -11.56 -3.15
N ALA A 117 -13.93 -11.54 -2.22
CA ALA A 117 -13.98 -10.69 -1.03
C ALA A 117 -14.00 -9.20 -1.42
N LEU A 118 -13.13 -8.80 -2.34
CA LEU A 118 -13.04 -7.40 -2.78
C LEU A 118 -14.33 -6.94 -3.48
N LYS A 119 -14.98 -7.81 -4.27
CA LYS A 119 -16.30 -7.55 -4.85
C LYS A 119 -17.39 -7.39 -3.80
N GLN A 120 -17.45 -8.30 -2.82
CA GLN A 120 -18.45 -8.24 -1.75
C GLN A 120 -18.31 -6.96 -0.93
N LEU A 121 -17.08 -6.56 -0.62
CA LEU A 121 -16.82 -5.30 0.08
C LEU A 121 -17.29 -4.10 -0.72
N LEU A 122 -17.05 -4.06 -2.04
CA LEU A 122 -17.57 -3.00 -2.90
C LEU A 122 -19.09 -2.92 -2.87
N MET A 123 -19.78 -4.04 -3.08
CA MET A 123 -21.25 -4.08 -3.07
C MET A 123 -21.82 -3.65 -1.72
N GLN A 124 -21.22 -4.11 -0.62
CA GLN A 124 -21.62 -3.72 0.72
C GLN A 124 -21.34 -2.25 1.00
N SER A 125 -20.22 -1.72 0.52
CA SER A 125 -19.85 -0.32 0.70
C SER A 125 -20.79 0.63 -0.02
N GLU A 126 -21.24 0.25 -1.23
CA GLU A 126 -22.22 1.00 -2.02
C GLU A 126 -23.56 1.04 -1.29
N HIS A 127 -24.02 -0.12 -0.80
CA HIS A 127 -25.28 -0.22 -0.08
C HIS A 127 -25.27 0.52 1.27
N LEU A 128 -24.16 0.47 1.99
CA LEU A 128 -24.02 1.06 3.34
C LEU A 128 -23.51 2.50 3.33
N GLY A 129 -23.13 3.04 2.16
CA GLY A 129 -22.52 4.37 2.05
C GLY A 129 -21.19 4.51 2.78
N VAL A 130 -20.44 3.40 2.92
CA VAL A 130 -19.17 3.36 3.66
C VAL A 130 -18.00 3.57 2.69
N PRO A 131 -17.11 4.55 2.90
CA PRO A 131 -15.98 4.76 2.01
C PRO A 131 -14.93 3.64 2.14
N LEU A 132 -14.54 3.08 0.99
CA LEU A 132 -13.42 2.15 0.84
C LEU A 132 -12.18 2.88 0.33
N VAL A 133 -11.03 2.62 0.97
CA VAL A 133 -9.74 3.15 0.55
C VAL A 133 -8.79 2.01 0.20
N ILE A 134 -8.42 1.94 -1.07
CA ILE A 134 -7.44 0.97 -1.57
C ILE A 134 -6.04 1.49 -1.24
N ARG A 135 -5.24 0.71 -0.51
CA ARG A 135 -3.86 1.07 -0.16
C ARG A 135 -2.84 0.29 -1.00
N GLY A 136 -1.80 1.00 -1.42
CA GLY A 136 -0.65 0.43 -2.13
C GLY A 136 -0.85 0.27 -3.63
N VAL A 137 0.22 -0.16 -4.29
CA VAL A 137 0.24 -0.55 -5.70
C VAL A 137 0.57 -2.02 -5.81
N LEU A 138 0.09 -2.66 -6.87
CA LEU A 138 0.49 -4.03 -7.18
C LEU A 138 2.00 -4.11 -7.47
N PRO A 139 2.65 -5.28 -7.26
CA PRO A 139 4.08 -5.47 -7.58
C PRO A 139 4.42 -5.16 -9.03
N GLU A 140 3.47 -5.33 -9.96
CA GLU A 140 3.63 -5.02 -11.38
C GLU A 140 3.52 -3.51 -11.70
N GLY A 141 3.26 -2.68 -10.67
CA GLY A 141 3.27 -1.22 -10.75
C GLY A 141 1.88 -0.58 -10.91
N PHE A 142 1.90 0.75 -11.07
CA PHE A 142 0.69 1.57 -11.14
C PHE A 142 -0.22 1.24 -12.34
N PRO A 143 0.27 1.00 -13.57
CA PRO A 143 -0.60 0.67 -14.70
C PRO A 143 -1.39 -0.63 -14.49
N ALA A 144 -0.76 -1.65 -13.89
CA ALA A 144 -1.42 -2.89 -13.54
C ALA A 144 -2.47 -2.69 -12.43
N THR A 145 -2.16 -1.82 -11.46
CA THR A 145 -3.08 -1.41 -10.39
C THR A 145 -4.35 -0.79 -10.95
N VAL A 146 -4.23 0.17 -11.88
CA VAL A 146 -5.39 0.82 -12.52
C VAL A 146 -6.24 -0.20 -13.27
N LYS A 147 -5.62 -1.07 -14.10
CA LYS A 147 -6.34 -2.13 -14.81
C LYS A 147 -7.10 -3.07 -13.86
N ARG A 148 -6.49 -3.41 -12.73
CA ARG A 148 -7.12 -4.28 -11.72
C ARG A 148 -8.33 -3.61 -11.08
N ILE A 149 -8.23 -2.33 -10.74
CA ILE A 149 -9.33 -1.53 -10.19
C ILE A 149 -10.46 -1.40 -11.22
N GLU A 150 -10.14 -1.06 -12.47
CA GLU A 150 -11.12 -0.97 -13.54
C GLU A 150 -11.87 -2.29 -13.75
N ALA A 151 -11.16 -3.42 -13.75
CA ALA A 151 -11.78 -4.74 -13.90
C ALA A 151 -12.72 -5.07 -12.74
N LEU A 152 -12.40 -4.60 -11.54
CA LEU A 152 -13.19 -4.78 -10.33
C LEU A 152 -14.49 -3.95 -10.39
N ILE A 153 -14.39 -2.69 -10.83
CA ILE A 153 -15.52 -1.75 -10.92
C ILE A 153 -16.42 -2.03 -12.13
N ARG A 154 -15.87 -2.47 -13.28
CA ARG A 154 -16.66 -2.79 -14.49
C ARG A 154 -17.32 -4.17 -14.46
N SER A 155 -16.92 -5.06 -13.54
CA SER A 155 -17.46 -6.41 -13.42
C SER A 155 -18.22 -6.69 -12.11
N PRO A 156 -19.05 -5.76 -11.58
CA PRO A 156 -19.71 -5.97 -10.30
C PRO A 156 -20.78 -7.08 -10.38
N ASN A 157 -21.25 -7.40 -11.60
CA ASN A 157 -22.45 -8.21 -11.83
C ASN A 157 -22.25 -9.46 -12.72
N LYS A 158 -21.04 -10.03 -12.76
CA LYS A 158 -20.78 -11.37 -13.33
C LYS A 158 -20.06 -12.26 -12.32
#